data_AF-A0A920RXJ3-F1
#
_entry.id   AF-A0A920RXJ3-F1
#
_cell.length_a   1.000
_cell.length_b   1.000
_cell.length_c   1.000
_cell.angle_alpha   90.00
_cell.angle_beta   90.00
_cell.angle_gamma   90.00
#
_symmetry.space_group_name_H-M   'P 1'
#
loop_
_entity.id
_entity.type
_entity.pdbx_description
1 polymer ?
#
loop_
_entity_poly.entity_id
_entity_poly.type
_entity_poly.pdbx_seq_one_letter_code
_entity_poly.pdbx_strand_id
1 'polypeptide(L)' 'MPKKKGTVEAAIVNAGEIFPMESVHKAVQYNLINPTFIGKENEIKKYADKLKWDISKYKIIDEKNEEKHCTNCSKISK' A
#
# COMPACT_ATOMS: atom_id res chain seq x y z
N MET A 1 -3.14 32.85 3.06
CA MET A 1 -4.06 31.68 3.11
C MET A 1 -3.21 30.42 3.23
N PRO A 2 -3.14 29.76 4.40
CA PRO A 2 -2.43 28.51 4.49
C PRO A 2 -3.22 27.47 3.70
N LYS A 3 -2.72 27.09 2.52
CA LYS A 3 -3.19 25.90 1.80
C LYS A 3 -3.15 24.78 2.83
N LYS A 4 -4.32 24.26 3.22
CA LYS A 4 -4.42 23.14 4.16
C LYS A 4 -3.34 22.15 3.73
N LYS A 5 -2.32 21.94 4.56
CA LYS A 5 -1.31 20.89 4.36
C LYS A 5 -2.03 19.56 4.60
N GLY A 6 -3.02 19.28 3.76
CA GLY A 6 -3.66 17.99 3.67
C GLY A 6 -2.59 17.05 3.17
N THR A 7 -2.46 15.94 3.87
CA THR A 7 -1.64 14.80 3.54
C THR A 7 -1.46 14.66 2.03
N VAL A 8 -0.21 14.70 1.55
CA VAL A 8 0.06 14.69 0.11
C VAL A 8 -0.22 13.29 -0.44
N GLU A 9 -1.10 13.18 -1.43
CA GLU A 9 -1.35 11.92 -2.12
C GLU A 9 -0.12 11.53 -2.95
N ALA A 10 0.44 10.35 -2.68
CA ALA A 10 1.60 9.83 -3.38
C ALA A 10 1.21 8.56 -4.12
N ALA A 11 1.41 8.51 -5.43
CA ALA A 11 1.24 7.28 -6.21
C ALA A 11 2.60 6.59 -6.38
N ILE A 12 2.72 5.38 -5.85
CA ILE A 12 3.95 4.61 -5.85
C ILE A 12 3.82 3.61 -6.99
N VAL A 13 4.30 4.02 -8.15
CA VAL A 13 4.43 3.14 -9.31
C VAL A 13 5.61 2.19 -9.10
N ASN A 14 5.46 0.95 -9.54
CA ASN A 14 6.44 -0.11 -9.31
C ASN A 14 6.74 -0.36 -7.82
N ALA A 15 5.69 -0.43 -6.99
CA ALA A 15 5.80 -0.74 -5.56
C ALA A 15 6.35 -2.17 -5.26
N GLY A 16 6.74 -2.93 -6.30
CA GLY A 16 7.50 -4.16 -6.19
C GLY A 16 9.01 -3.96 -5.97
N GLU A 17 9.49 -2.73 -5.85
CA GLU A 17 10.87 -2.44 -5.45
C GLU A 17 10.97 -1.91 -4.02
N ILE A 18 12.10 -2.21 -3.37
CA ILE A 18 12.36 -1.82 -1.97
C ILE A 18 12.59 -0.31 -1.80
N PHE A 19 13.20 0.33 -2.79
CA PHE A 19 13.52 1.77 -2.77
C PHE A 19 12.29 2.69 -2.64
N PRO A 20 11.24 2.54 -3.48
CA PRO A 20 10.04 3.36 -3.34
C PRO A 20 9.31 3.07 -2.02
N MET A 21 9.23 1.79 -1.61
CA MET A 21 8.64 1.39 -0.33
C MET A 21 9.31 2.07 0.87
N GLU A 22 10.64 2.03 0.96
CA GLU A 22 11.39 2.64 2.08
C GLU A 22 11.22 4.16 2.14
N SER A 23 11.28 4.82 0.99
CA SER A 23 11.14 6.28 0.88
C SER A 23 9.77 6.72 1.38
N VAL A 24 8.74 5.98 0.98
CA VAL A 24 7.35 6.24 1.32
C VAL A 24 7.09 5.89 2.78
N HIS A 25 7.62 4.77 3.27
CA HIS A 25 7.46 4.34 4.66
C HIS A 25 7.90 5.44 5.64
N LYS A 26 9.07 6.05 5.38
CA LYS A 26 9.55 7.20 6.19
C LYS A 26 8.56 8.37 6.14
N ALA A 27 8.11 8.79 4.96
CA ALA A 27 7.18 9.91 4.82
C ALA A 27 5.80 9.62 5.45
N VAL A 28 5.36 8.36 5.45
CA VAL A 28 4.15 7.87 6.12
C VAL A 28 4.32 7.85 7.63
N GLN A 29 5.48 7.48 8.17
CA GLN A 29 5.76 7.56 9.60
C GLN A 29 5.64 9.00 10.13
N TYR A 30 6.04 9.99 9.34
CA TYR A 30 5.81 11.40 9.65
C TYR A 30 4.37 11.87 9.35
N ASN A 31 3.51 10.96 8.90
CA ASN A 31 2.10 11.20 8.54
C ASN A 31 1.93 12.33 7.50
N LEU A 32 2.94 12.51 6.62
CA LEU A 32 3.01 13.60 5.65
C LEU A 32 2.30 13.25 4.34
N ILE A 33 2.25 11.96 4.00
CA ILE A 33 1.76 11.48 2.71
C ILE A 33 0.75 10.34 2.87
N ASN A 34 -0.10 10.18 1.85
CA ASN A 34 -1.02 9.07 1.73
C ASN A 34 -0.65 8.26 0.47
N PRO A 35 0.07 7.13 0.62
CA PRO A 35 0.52 6.35 -0.51
C PRO A 35 -0.60 5.52 -1.13
N THR A 36 -0.60 5.45 -2.45
CA THR A 36 -1.35 4.49 -3.27
C THR A 36 -0.32 3.63 -3.98
N PHE A 37 -0.33 2.32 -3.72
CA PHE A 37 0.62 1.39 -4.31
C PHE A 37 0.10 0.89 -5.65
N ILE A 38 0.95 0.93 -6.67
CA ILE A 38 0.62 0.49 -8.02
C ILE A 38 1.71 -0.50 -8.47
N GLY A 39 1.32 -1.73 -8.77
CA GLY A 39 2.25 -2.79 -9.17
C GLY A 39 1.75 -4.18 -8.76
N LYS A 40 2.64 -5.18 -8.74
CA LYS A 40 2.27 -6.56 -8.37
C LYS A 40 1.92 -6.68 -6.89
N GLU A 41 0.67 -6.98 -6.58
CA GLU A 41 0.14 -7.10 -5.22
C GLU A 41 0.97 -8.06 -4.36
N ASN A 42 1.39 -9.19 -4.93
CA ASN A 42 2.14 -10.21 -4.21
C ASN A 42 3.53 -9.70 -3.74
N GLU A 43 4.22 -8.93 -4.59
CA GLU A 43 5.51 -8.32 -4.23
C GLU A 43 5.29 -7.19 -3.22
N ILE A 44 4.29 -6.33 -3.44
CA ILE A 44 3.92 -5.23 -2.54
C ILE A 44 3.65 -5.77 -1.12
N LYS A 45 2.83 -6.81 -0.98
CA LYS A 45 2.55 -7.47 0.30
C LYS A 45 3.81 -8.06 0.93
N LYS A 46 4.66 -8.73 0.14
CA LYS A 46 5.91 -9.33 0.61
C LYS A 46 6.90 -8.29 1.14
N TYR A 47 7.03 -7.13 0.49
CA TYR A 47 7.89 -6.05 0.97
C TYR A 47 7.28 -5.34 2.18
N ALA A 48 5.96 -5.15 2.21
CA ALA A 48 5.28 -4.59 3.37
C ALA A 48 5.46 -5.47 4.61
N ASP A 49 5.31 -6.80 4.48
CA ASP A 49 5.52 -7.75 5.57
C ASP A 49 6.98 -7.73 6.08
N LYS A 50 7.95 -7.70 5.16
CA LYS A 50 9.39 -7.53 5.50
C LYS A 50 9.67 -6.25 6.27
N LEU A 51 9.03 -5.15 5.88
CA LEU A 51 9.14 -3.84 6.55
C LEU A 51 8.26 -3.75 7.80
N LYS A 52 7.51 -4.82 8.14
CA LYS A 52 6.46 -4.84 9.18
C LYS A 52 5.51 -3.65 9.05
N TRP A 53 5.22 -3.27 7.82
CA TRP A 53 4.38 -2.14 7.50
C TRP A 53 2.97 -2.61 7.19
N ASP A 54 2.00 -2.18 7.99
CA ASP A 54 0.59 -2.45 7.73
C ASP A 54 0.10 -1.57 6.57
N ILE A 55 0.12 -2.13 5.36
CA ILE A 55 -0.40 -1.46 4.16
C ILE A 55 -1.88 -1.74 3.89
N SER A 56 -2.54 -2.50 4.78
CA SER A 56 -3.95 -2.88 4.70
C SER A 56 -4.91 -1.69 4.62
N LYS A 57 -4.47 -0.52 5.10
CA LYS A 57 -5.23 0.73 5.09
C LYS A 57 -5.06 1.53 3.80
N TYR A 58 -4.07 1.18 2.97
CA TYR A 58 -3.77 1.90 1.73
C TYR A 58 -4.35 1.17 0.52
N LYS A 59 -4.53 1.93 -0.57
CA LYS A 59 -5.05 1.39 -1.81
C LYS A 59 -3.92 0.72 -2.59
N ILE A 60 -4.10 -0.55 -2.94
CA ILE A 60 -3.20 -1.32 -3.79
C ILE A 60 -3.91 -1.54 -5.12
N ILE A 61 -3.27 -1.12 -6.21
CA ILE A 61 -3.76 -1.23 -7.58
C ILE A 61 -2.83 -2.22 -8.29
N ASP A 62 -3.36 -3.41 -8.59
CA ASP A 62 -2.63 -4.41 -9.37
C ASP A 62 -2.79 -4.16 -10.87
N GLU A 63 -1.67 -4.08 -11.59
CA GLU A 63 -1.67 -3.87 -13.04
C GLU A 63 -2.13 -5.12 -13.82
N LYS A 64 -1.92 -6.31 -13.24
CA LYS A 64 -2.44 -7.59 -13.73
C LYS A 64 -3.77 -7.88 -13.04
N ASN A 65 -4.79 -7.14 -13.43
CA ASN A 65 -6.16 -7.45 -13.06
C ASN A 65 -6.62 -8.77 -13.72
N GLU A 66 -6.37 -9.90 -13.07
CA GLU A 66 -7.07 -11.18 -13.28
C GLU A 66 -7.21 -11.90 -11.93
N GLU A 67 -8.44 -11.90 -11.41
CA GLU A 67 -9.04 -12.82 -10.43
C GLU A 67 -8.12 -13.57 -9.44
N LYS A 68 -8.32 -13.32 -8.14
CA LYS A 68 -8.58 -14.31 -7.06
C LYS A 68 -8.15 -13.77 -5.70
N HIS A 69 -9.12 -13.54 -4.81
CA HIS A 69 -9.14 -14.08 -3.43
C HIS A 69 -10.29 -13.45 -2.61
N CYS A 70 -11.51 -13.51 -3.13
CA CYS A 70 -12.68 -13.60 -2.26
C CYS A 70 -12.98 -15.09 -2.05
N THR A 71 -12.37 -15.71 -1.04
CA THR A 71 -12.80 -17.07 -0.62
C THR A 71 -12.61 -17.35 0.86
N ASN A 72 -11.90 -16.51 1.63
CA ASN A 72 -11.68 -16.78 3.06
C ASN A 72 -12.56 -15.96 4.02
N CYS A 73 -13.58 -15.24 3.53
CA CYS A 73 -14.58 -14.58 4.41
C CYS A 73 -15.77 -15.51 4.77
N SER A 74 -15.61 -16.83 4.70
CA SER A 74 -16.73 -17.78 4.91
C SER A 74 -16.55 -18.80 6.02
N LYS A 75 -15.78 -18.49 7.08
CA LYS A 75 -15.89 -19.26 8.34
C LYS A 75 -15.96 -18.34 9.55
N ILE A 76 -17.01 -17.52 9.59
CA ILE A 76 -17.61 -17.08 10.84
C ILE A 76 -18.59 -18.17 11.28
N SER A 77 -18.39 -18.64 12.51
CA SER A 77 -19.32 -19.40 13.37
C SER A 77 -19.94 -20.70 12.84
N LYS A 78 -19.48 -21.82 13.42
CA LYS A 78 -20.41 -22.77 14.04
C LYS A 78 -19.76 -23.39 15.27
#